data_AF-A0A1R4EHE9-F1
#
_entry.id   AF-A0A1R4EHE9-F1
#
_cell.length_a   1.000
_cell.length_b   1.000
_cell.length_c   1.000
_cell.angle_alpha   90.00
_cell.angle_beta   90.00
_cell.angle_gamma   90.00
#
_symmetry.space_group_name_H-M   'P 1'
#
loop_
_entity.id
_entity.type
_entity.pdbx_description
1 polymer ?
#
loop_
_entity_poly.entity_id
_entity_poly.type
_entity_poly.pdbx_seq_one_letter_code
_entity_poly.pdbx_strand_id
1 'polypeptide(L)'
;MKRILLIIVFSLMSVTSNAKPTDLCVSISKMAEVIMWARQEGYSSAEMIALTERLEGRNADLFSKLMEGMVINAFGIQRHFSDEYKEQEIEEFKSQYYIKCYQSASKHYP
;
A
#
# COMPACT_ATOMS: atom_id res chain seq x y z
N MET A 1 33.15 11.84 48.08
CA MET A 1 32.46 12.51 46.97
C MET A 1 33.30 12.38 45.70
N LYS A 2 32.87 11.55 44.74
CA LYS A 2 33.26 11.55 43.32
C LYS A 2 32.38 10.52 42.62
N ARG A 3 31.19 10.96 42.18
CA ARG A 3 30.32 10.18 41.31
C ARG A 3 30.89 10.32 39.90
N ILE A 4 31.56 9.29 39.39
CA ILE A 4 32.04 9.27 38.01
C ILE A 4 30.81 9.02 37.14
N LEU A 5 30.40 10.07 36.44
CA LEU A 5 29.31 10.07 35.47
C LEU A 5 29.83 9.36 34.20
N LEU A 6 29.44 8.10 34.03
CA LEU A 6 29.58 7.37 32.77
C LEU A 6 28.56 7.95 31.78
N ILE A 7 28.98 8.95 31.01
CA ILE A 7 28.22 9.47 29.87
C ILE A 7 28.39 8.43 28.75
N ILE A 8 27.46 7.49 28.68
CA ILE A 8 27.26 6.62 27.53
C ILE A 8 26.79 7.54 26.40
N VAL A 9 27.73 7.89 25.52
CA VAL A 9 27.45 8.47 24.21
C VAL A 9 26.72 7.38 23.43
N PHE A 10 25.39 7.38 23.56
CA PHE A 10 24.49 6.57 22.77
C PHE A 10 24.49 7.18 21.37
N SER A 11 25.46 6.76 20.56
CA SER A 11 25.54 7.09 19.14
C SER A 11 24.21 6.71 18.49
N LEU A 12 23.45 7.74 18.15
CA LEU A 12 22.27 7.68 17.29
C LEU A 12 22.71 7.15 15.92
N MET A 13 22.72 5.82 15.77
CA MET A 13 22.67 5.21 14.46
C MET A 13 21.28 5.45 13.90
N SER A 14 21.15 6.56 13.17
CA SER A 14 20.03 6.79 12.26
C SER A 14 20.12 5.74 11.17
N VAL A 15 19.48 4.59 11.38
CA VAL A 15 19.28 3.59 10.32
C VAL A 15 18.33 4.22 9.32
N THR A 16 18.87 4.81 8.26
CA THR A 16 18.08 5.24 7.11
C THR A 16 17.55 3.97 6.44
N SER A 17 16.31 3.61 6.75
CA SER A 17 15.56 2.57 6.05
C SER A 17 15.33 3.04 4.61
N ASN A 18 16.25 2.73 3.71
CA ASN A 18 16.01 2.77 2.27
C ASN A 18 15.23 1.50 1.92
N ALA A 19 13.91 1.52 2.15
CA ALA A 19 13.04 0.49 1.59
C ALA A 19 13.29 0.46 0.08
N LYS A 20 13.63 -0.71 -0.46
CA LYS A 20 13.91 -0.81 -1.89
C LYS A 20 12.62 -0.48 -2.65
N PRO A 21 12.68 0.19 -3.81
CA PRO A 21 11.50 0.44 -4.65
C PRO A 21 10.61 -0.80 -4.85
N THR A 22 11.25 -1.98 -4.92
CA THR A 22 10.57 -3.27 -4.99
C THR A 22 9.65 -3.55 -3.81
N ASP A 23 10.05 -3.22 -2.59
CA ASP A 23 9.30 -3.55 -1.37
C ASP A 23 8.05 -2.66 -1.23
N LEU A 24 8.17 -1.39 -1.62
CA LEU A 24 7.04 -0.48 -1.72
C LEU A 24 6.03 -0.96 -2.77
N CYS A 25 6.50 -1.34 -3.96
CA CYS A 25 5.62 -1.81 -5.02
C CYS A 25 4.94 -3.15 -4.69
N VAL A 26 5.62 -4.04 -3.97
CA VAL A 26 4.99 -5.26 -3.41
C VAL A 26 3.89 -4.89 -2.43
N SER A 27 4.10 -3.90 -1.56
CA SER A 27 3.09 -3.46 -0.58
C SER A 27 1.86 -2.85 -1.27
N ILE A 28 2.08 -2.04 -2.30
CA ILE A 28 1.03 -1.47 -3.17
C ILE A 28 0.26 -2.57 -3.90
N SER A 29 0.95 -3.59 -4.43
CA SER A 29 0.33 -4.74 -5.08
C SER A 29 -0.60 -5.50 -4.12
N LYS A 30 -0.13 -5.82 -2.91
CA LYS A 30 -0.95 -6.49 -1.88
C LYS A 30 -2.19 -5.68 -1.47
N MET A 31 -2.06 -4.36 -1.42
CA MET A 31 -3.20 -3.48 -1.15
C MET A 31 -4.24 -3.56 -2.28
N ALA A 32 -3.80 -3.51 -3.53
CA ALA A 32 -4.67 -3.67 -4.69
C ALA A 32 -5.35 -5.05 -4.72
N GLU A 33 -4.63 -6.11 -4.34
CA GLU A 33 -5.16 -7.47 -4.18
C GLU A 33 -6.34 -7.52 -3.20
N VAL A 34 -6.16 -6.98 -1.98
CA VAL A 34 -7.23 -6.96 -0.96
C VAL A 34 -8.43 -6.13 -1.42
N ILE A 35 -8.19 -4.99 -2.08
CA ILE A 35 -9.25 -4.13 -2.59
C ILE A 35 -10.06 -4.86 -3.67
N MET A 36 -9.40 -5.50 -4.64
CA MET A 36 -10.12 -6.23 -5.69
C MET A 36 -10.84 -7.45 -5.13
N TRP A 37 -10.22 -8.17 -4.19
CA TRP A 37 -10.89 -9.26 -3.47
C TRP A 37 -12.19 -8.78 -2.80
N ALA A 38 -12.12 -7.70 -2.01
CA ALA A 38 -13.31 -7.15 -1.35
C ALA A 38 -14.38 -6.73 -2.38
N ARG A 39 -13.97 -6.13 -3.50
CA ARG A 39 -14.88 -5.80 -4.59
C ARG A 39 -15.58 -7.04 -5.17
N GLN A 40 -14.84 -8.11 -5.44
CA GLN A 40 -15.40 -9.35 -6.00
C GLN A 40 -16.34 -10.05 -5.01
N GLU A 41 -16.03 -9.98 -3.71
CA GLU A 41 -16.89 -10.50 -2.62
C GLU A 41 -18.15 -9.65 -2.38
N GLY A 42 -18.18 -8.42 -2.90
CA GLY A 42 -19.40 -7.60 -2.93
C GLY A 42 -19.51 -6.58 -1.82
N TYR A 43 -18.39 -6.24 -1.17
CA TYR A 43 -18.31 -5.06 -0.32
C TYR A 43 -18.70 -3.82 -1.14
N SER A 44 -19.38 -2.86 -0.50
CA SER A 44 -19.81 -1.63 -1.17
C SER A 44 -18.67 -0.61 -1.25
N SER A 45 -18.74 0.30 -2.21
CA SER A 45 -17.74 1.36 -2.37
C SER A 45 -17.73 2.29 -1.17
N ALA A 46 -18.89 2.59 -0.60
CA ALA A 46 -19.03 3.40 0.59
C ALA A 46 -18.32 2.78 1.80
N GLU A 47 -18.49 1.48 2.04
CA GLU A 47 -17.80 0.77 3.12
C GLU A 47 -16.28 0.79 2.91
N MET A 48 -15.83 0.57 1.68
CA MET A 48 -14.40 0.53 1.37
C MET A 48 -13.74 1.92 1.44
N ILE A 49 -14.41 2.98 0.98
CA ILE A 49 -13.93 4.37 1.11
C ILE A 49 -13.86 4.77 2.59
N ALA A 50 -14.89 4.45 3.38
CA ALA A 50 -14.88 4.76 4.81
C ALA A 50 -13.71 4.09 5.58
N LEU A 51 -13.15 2.99 5.06
CA LEU A 51 -11.95 2.38 5.63
C LEU A 51 -10.67 3.16 5.32
N THR A 52 -10.59 3.85 4.17
CA THR A 52 -9.42 4.65 3.80
C THR A 52 -9.31 5.92 4.64
N GLU A 53 -10.45 6.50 5.02
CA GLU A 53 -10.56 7.70 5.85
C GLU A 53 -10.08 7.49 7.31
N ARG A 54 -10.03 6.24 7.77
CA ARG A 54 -9.63 5.89 9.14
C ARG A 54 -8.10 5.77 9.33
N LEU A 55 -7.32 6.02 8.29
CA LEU A 55 -5.87 5.98 8.36
C LEU A 55 -5.32 7.20 9.11
N GLU A 56 -4.47 6.95 10.09
CA GLU A 56 -3.79 7.99 10.88
C GLU A 56 -2.27 7.90 10.73
N GLY A 57 -1.57 9.03 10.92
CA GLY A 57 -0.10 9.08 10.97
C GLY A 57 0.57 9.92 9.88
N ARG A 58 1.91 9.85 9.84
CA ARG A 58 2.73 10.60 8.86
C ARG A 58 2.45 10.06 7.46
N ASN A 59 2.00 10.93 6.55
CA ASN A 59 1.57 10.61 5.18
C ASN A 59 0.21 9.90 5.05
N ALA A 60 -0.63 9.89 6.10
CA ALA A 60 -1.97 9.29 6.06
C ALA A 60 -2.82 9.85 4.91
N ASP A 61 -2.75 11.14 4.62
CA ASP A 61 -3.48 11.78 3.50
C ASP A 61 -3.07 11.21 2.14
N LEU A 62 -1.77 11.04 1.90
CA LEU A 62 -1.27 10.50 0.64
C LEU A 62 -1.65 9.02 0.47
N PHE A 63 -1.51 8.22 1.53
CA PHE A 63 -1.89 6.82 1.51
C PHE A 63 -3.40 6.62 1.39
N SER A 64 -4.20 7.45 2.07
CA SER A 64 -5.66 7.45 1.97
C SER A 64 -6.10 7.74 0.53
N LYS A 65 -5.56 8.79 -0.09
CA LYS A 65 -5.87 9.13 -1.50
C LYS A 65 -5.46 8.04 -2.49
N LEU A 66 -4.32 7.39 -2.26
CA LEU A 66 -3.90 6.25 -3.08
C LEU A 66 -4.90 5.10 -2.96
N MET A 67 -5.29 4.75 -1.73
CA MET A 67 -6.28 3.70 -1.47
C MET A 67 -7.65 4.04 -2.04
N GLU A 68 -8.12 5.27 -1.86
CA GLU A 68 -9.38 5.76 -2.42
C GLU A 68 -9.39 5.63 -3.94
N GLY A 69 -8.30 6.04 -4.62
CA GLY A 69 -8.13 5.87 -6.05
C GLY A 69 -8.15 4.39 -6.49
N MET A 70 -7.54 3.50 -5.70
CA MET A 70 -7.62 2.05 -5.95
C MET A 70 -9.05 1.53 -5.82
N VAL A 71 -9.78 1.93 -4.78
CA VAL A 71 -11.18 1.55 -4.58
C VAL A 71 -12.02 2.00 -5.77
N ILE A 72 -11.94 3.28 -6.15
CA ILE A 72 -12.71 3.82 -7.30
C ILE A 72 -12.42 3.01 -8.58
N ASN A 73 -11.14 2.72 -8.85
CA ASN A 73 -10.75 1.92 -10.03
C ASN A 73 -11.30 0.49 -9.97
N ALA A 74 -11.30 -0.16 -8.80
CA ALA A 74 -11.86 -1.51 -8.65
C ALA A 74 -13.38 -1.54 -8.91
N PHE A 75 -14.10 -0.47 -8.57
CA PHE A 75 -15.55 -0.38 -8.84
C PHE A 75 -15.89 -0.12 -10.31
N GLY A 76 -14.91 0.31 -11.11
CA GLY A 76 -15.01 0.33 -12.58
C GLY A 76 -14.96 -1.07 -13.21
N ILE A 77 -14.56 -2.10 -12.45
CA ILE A 77 -14.48 -3.49 -12.90
C ILE A 77 -15.72 -4.25 -12.41
N GLN A 78 -16.26 -5.10 -13.28
CA GLN A 78 -17.44 -5.89 -12.98
C GLN A 78 -17.13 -7.00 -11.97
N ARG A 79 -18.15 -7.41 -11.21
CA ARG A 79 -18.03 -8.58 -10.35
C ARG A 79 -18.26 -9.85 -11.17
N HIS A 80 -17.53 -10.89 -10.83
CA HIS A 80 -17.69 -12.23 -11.41
C HIS A 80 -18.23 -13.20 -10.38
N PHE A 81 -18.93 -14.22 -10.86
CA PHE A 81 -19.51 -15.27 -10.02
C PHE A 81 -18.64 -16.53 -9.97
N SER A 82 -17.83 -16.80 -10.98
CA SER A 82 -16.89 -17.92 -10.93
C SER A 82 -15.64 -17.54 -10.17
N ASP A 83 -15.13 -18.47 -9.37
CA ASP A 83 -13.91 -18.26 -8.59
C ASP A 83 -12.70 -18.03 -9.51
N GLU A 84 -12.63 -18.74 -10.64
CA GLU A 84 -11.57 -18.56 -11.65
C GLU A 84 -11.50 -17.12 -12.18
N TYR A 85 -12.64 -16.51 -12.54
CA TYR A 85 -12.63 -15.13 -13.04
C TYR A 85 -12.38 -14.12 -11.93
N LYS A 86 -12.84 -14.39 -10.71
CA LYS A 86 -12.50 -13.54 -9.55
C LYS A 86 -10.99 -13.53 -9.32
N GLU A 87 -10.36 -14.70 -9.28
CA GLU A 87 -8.91 -14.84 -9.10
C GLU A 87 -8.15 -14.17 -10.24
N GLN A 88 -8.59 -14.34 -11.48
CA GLN A 88 -7.98 -13.68 -12.63
C GLN A 88 -8.02 -12.15 -12.49
N GLU A 89 -9.17 -11.55 -12.17
CA GLU A 89 -9.27 -10.10 -11.98
C GLU A 89 -8.40 -9.60 -10.83
N ILE A 90 -8.31 -10.37 -9.73
CA ILE A 90 -7.45 -10.02 -8.58
C ILE A 90 -5.98 -10.01 -9.01
N GLU A 91 -5.52 -11.02 -9.74
CA GLU A 91 -4.14 -11.13 -10.24
C GLU A 91 -3.81 -10.02 -11.24
N GLU A 92 -4.70 -9.76 -12.19
CA GLU A 92 -4.52 -8.70 -13.18
C GLU A 92 -4.49 -7.32 -12.52
N PHE A 93 -5.44 -7.05 -11.62
CA PHE A 93 -5.52 -5.78 -10.92
C PHE A 93 -4.28 -5.49 -10.08
N LYS A 94 -3.82 -6.44 -9.25
CA LYS A 94 -2.61 -6.23 -8.43
C LYS A 94 -1.35 -6.08 -9.27
N SER A 95 -1.25 -6.84 -10.37
CA SER A 95 -0.13 -6.75 -11.31
C SER A 95 -0.03 -5.38 -11.96
N GLN A 96 -1.16 -4.78 -12.36
CA GLN A 96 -1.18 -3.42 -12.92
C GLN A 96 -0.62 -2.38 -11.94
N TYR A 97 -0.98 -2.45 -10.66
CA TYR A 97 -0.46 -1.53 -9.65
C TYR A 97 1.02 -1.75 -9.34
N TYR A 98 1.46 -3.01 -9.30
CA TYR A 98 2.89 -3.34 -9.18
C TYR A 98 3.70 -2.70 -10.31
N ILE A 99 3.28 -2.92 -11.56
CA ILE A 99 3.97 -2.42 -12.76
C ILE A 99 3.98 -0.88 -12.77
N LYS A 100 2.84 -0.23 -12.51
CA LYS A 100 2.76 1.24 -12.46
C LYS A 100 3.66 1.82 -11.37
N CYS A 101 3.69 1.20 -10.18
CA CYS A 101 4.60 1.60 -9.13
C CYS A 101 6.05 1.48 -9.56
N TYR A 102 6.43 0.32 -10.11
CA TYR A 102 7.81 0.06 -10.52
C TYR A 102 8.27 1.04 -11.60
N GLN A 103 7.43 1.31 -12.59
CA GLN A 103 7.68 2.29 -13.66
C GLN A 103 7.81 3.72 -13.12
N SER A 104 7.05 4.08 -12.09
CA SER A 104 7.12 5.41 -11.48
C SER A 104 8.40 5.57 -10.64
N ALA A 105 8.76 4.53 -9.88
CA ALA A 105 9.94 4.52 -9.04
C ALA A 105 11.24 4.45 -9.85
N SER A 106 11.27 3.69 -10.95
CA SER A 106 12.44 3.60 -11.84
C SER A 106 12.71 4.90 -12.61
N LYS A 107 11.69 5.71 -12.88
CA LYS A 107 11.87 7.05 -13.47
C LYS A 107 12.50 8.07 -12.52
N HIS A 108 12.49 7.81 -11.21
CA HIS A 108 13.02 8.71 -10.18
C HIS A 108 14.34 8.22 -9.56
N TYR A 109 14.86 7.06 -9.99
CA TYR A 109 16.17 6.52 -9.61
C TYR A 109 17.04 6.41 -10.87
N PRO A 110 17.97 7.37 -11.14
CA PRO A 110 19.07 7.14 -12.06
C PRO A 110 20.07 6.11 -11.52
#